data_AF-A0A7S2GFV5-F1
#
_entry.id   AF-A0A7S2GFV5-F1
#
_cell.length_a   1.000
_cell.length_b   1.000
_cell.length_c   1.000
_cell.angle_alpha   90.00
_cell.angle_beta   90.00
_cell.angle_gamma   90.00
#
_symmetry.space_group_name_H-M   'P 1'
#
loop_
_entity.id
_entity.type
_entity.pdbx_description
1 polymer ?
#
loop_
_entity_poly.entity_id
_entity_poly.type
_entity_poly.pdbx_seq_one_letter_code
_entity_poly.pdbx_strand_id
1 'polypeptide(L)'
;AEGHELCYSFECVVPTVLGDHGATPRAAYMVLTCASHASTFLSPAQLLALGAAWRLPLNEVWFVPWERAPAIEESLHAARWTMEDADASRFLADVSSRQCFLTHGETQGDVLEGFVLMALDSSVQDLAPLLTAYEAAVAPHRR
;
A
#
# COMPACT_ATOMS: atom_id res chain seq x y z
N ALA A 1 -4.16 28.68 -17.93
CA ALA A 1 -5.14 27.62 -17.68
C ALA A 1 -4.99 27.25 -16.22
N GLU A 2 -5.92 27.70 -15.38
CA GLU A 2 -5.97 27.35 -13.95
C GLU A 2 -6.45 25.91 -13.85
N GLY A 3 -5.53 24.98 -14.04
CA GLY A 3 -5.79 23.55 -14.05
C GLY A 3 -5.54 22.99 -12.66
N HIS A 4 -6.57 22.40 -12.06
CA HIS A 4 -6.52 21.58 -10.86
C HIS A 4 -5.17 20.86 -10.71
N GLU A 5 -4.37 21.25 -9.71
CA GLU A 5 -2.99 20.77 -9.54
C GLU A 5 -2.93 19.38 -8.88
N LEU A 6 -3.90 18.49 -9.15
CA LEU A 6 -3.89 17.12 -8.64
C LEU A 6 -3.08 16.22 -9.58
N CYS A 7 -2.01 15.63 -9.07
CA CYS A 7 -1.19 14.65 -9.76
C CYS A 7 -1.36 13.28 -9.09
N TYR A 8 -1.63 12.26 -9.89
CA TYR A 8 -1.76 10.88 -9.43
C TYR A 8 -0.55 10.07 -9.91
N SER A 9 0.13 9.40 -8.99
CA SER A 9 1.24 8.50 -9.30
C SER A 9 0.78 7.05 -9.20
N PHE A 10 0.82 6.35 -10.32
CA PHE A 10 0.46 4.94 -10.38
C PHE A 10 1.69 4.07 -10.64
N GLU A 11 1.75 2.94 -9.96
CA GLU A 11 2.58 1.83 -10.38
C GLU A 11 1.79 0.99 -11.39
N CYS A 12 2.40 0.74 -12.56
CA CYS A 12 1.85 -0.11 -13.59
C CYS A 12 2.60 -1.44 -13.58
N VAL A 13 1.89 -2.50 -13.23
CA VAL A 13 2.45 -3.85 -13.13
C VAL A 13 1.89 -4.68 -14.28
N VAL A 14 2.78 -5.31 -15.05
CA VAL A 14 2.40 -6.07 -16.25
C VAL A 14 3.13 -7.42 -16.33
N PRO A 15 2.50 -8.49 -16.82
CA PRO A 15 3.11 -9.82 -16.88
C PRO A 15 4.36 -9.93 -17.76
N THR A 16 4.56 -9.00 -18.70
CA THR A 16 5.57 -9.10 -19.77
C THR A 16 6.81 -8.24 -19.53
N VAL A 17 6.89 -7.51 -18.41
CA VAL A 17 8.07 -6.70 -18.06
C VAL A 17 8.69 -7.33 -16.81
N LEU A 18 9.69 -8.17 -17.03
CA LEU A 18 10.47 -8.81 -15.96
C LEU A 18 11.28 -7.73 -15.24
N GLY A 19 10.99 -7.52 -13.96
CA GLY A 19 12.03 -7.24 -12.99
C GLY A 19 12.72 -8.57 -12.64
N ASP A 20 14.03 -8.58 -12.47
CA ASP A 20 14.80 -9.81 -12.19
C ASP A 20 14.51 -10.42 -10.79
N HIS A 21 13.55 -9.90 -10.03
CA HIS A 21 13.47 -10.06 -8.58
C HIS A 21 12.11 -10.49 -7.99
N GLY A 22 11.25 -11.16 -8.77
CA GLY A 22 10.26 -12.07 -8.20
C GLY A 22 9.19 -12.60 -9.17
N ALA A 23 7.96 -12.73 -8.70
CA ALA A 23 6.96 -13.58 -9.34
C ALA A 23 6.14 -12.86 -10.42
N THR A 24 5.88 -13.58 -11.52
CA THR A 24 5.22 -13.00 -12.69
C THR A 24 3.75 -12.66 -12.38
N PRO A 25 3.34 -11.39 -12.52
CA PRO A 25 1.96 -10.99 -12.29
C PRO A 25 0.97 -11.75 -13.18
N ARG A 26 -0.21 -12.07 -12.65
CA ARG A 26 -1.23 -12.85 -13.39
C ARG A 26 -1.97 -12.02 -14.45
N ALA A 27 -2.04 -10.72 -14.27
CA ALA A 27 -2.69 -9.77 -15.16
C ALA A 27 -1.99 -8.40 -15.08
N ALA A 28 -2.27 -7.54 -16.07
CA ALA A 28 -1.87 -6.15 -15.98
C ALA A 28 -2.79 -5.39 -15.01
N TYR A 29 -2.22 -4.59 -14.12
CA TYR A 29 -2.99 -3.76 -13.19
C TYR A 29 -2.24 -2.46 -12.87
N MET A 30 -2.99 -1.49 -12.34
CA MET A 30 -2.45 -0.22 -11.87
C MET A 30 -2.89 0.01 -10.42
N VAL A 31 -1.96 0.42 -9.58
CA VAL A 31 -2.24 0.84 -8.21
C VAL A 31 -1.76 2.27 -7.97
N LEU A 32 -2.57 3.08 -7.31
CA LEU A 32 -2.20 4.43 -6.91
C LEU A 32 -1.27 4.35 -5.70
N THR A 33 -0.04 4.84 -5.84
CA THR A 33 0.97 4.81 -4.77
C THR A 33 0.99 6.11 -3.98
N CYS A 34 0.81 7.24 -4.65
CA CYS A 34 0.64 8.53 -4.00
C CYS A 34 -0.12 9.50 -4.92
N ALA A 35 -0.58 10.59 -4.32
CA ALA A 35 -1.08 11.74 -5.06
C ALA A 35 -0.50 13.02 -4.46
N SER A 36 -0.36 14.05 -5.27
CA SER A 36 0.01 15.40 -4.81
C SER A 36 -1.05 16.39 -5.24
N HIS A 37 -1.19 17.44 -4.45
CA HIS A 37 -1.86 18.67 -4.86
C HIS A 37 -0.83 19.78 -4.86
N ALA A 38 -0.65 20.44 -5.99
CA ALA A 38 0.50 21.30 -6.25
C ALA A 38 1.81 20.50 -6.07
N SER A 39 2.75 21.09 -5.35
CA SER A 39 4.04 20.50 -4.97
C SER A 39 4.01 19.71 -3.65
N THR A 40 2.82 19.46 -3.07
CA THR A 40 2.69 18.78 -1.76
C THR A 40 2.00 17.44 -1.90
N PHE A 41 2.63 16.37 -1.39
CA PHE A 41 2.00 15.05 -1.34
C PHE A 41 0.83 15.03 -0.35
N LEU A 42 -0.24 14.32 -0.72
CA LEU A 42 -1.34 14.05 0.17
C LEU A 42 -0.87 13.17 1.33
N SER A 43 -1.35 13.49 2.53
CA SER A 43 -1.17 12.63 3.70
C SER A 43 -1.92 11.30 3.52
N PRO A 44 -1.61 10.27 4.32
CA PRO A 44 -2.34 9.00 4.28
C PRO A 44 -3.84 9.17 4.49
N ALA A 45 -4.23 10.04 5.42
CA ALA A 45 -5.63 10.35 5.67
C ALA A 45 -6.31 10.98 4.44
N GLN A 46 -5.64 11.91 3.77
CA GLN A 46 -6.15 12.54 2.54
C GLN A 46 -6.24 11.53 1.39
N LEU A 47 -5.24 10.65 1.24
CA LEU A 47 -5.22 9.64 0.19
C LEU A 47 -6.33 8.59 0.40
N LEU A 48 -6.55 8.13 1.63
CA LEU A 48 -7.65 7.23 1.98
C LEU A 48 -9.03 7.86 1.70
N ALA A 49 -9.22 9.13 2.09
CA ALA A 49 -10.46 9.84 1.82
C ALA A 49 -10.72 9.99 0.31
N LEU A 50 -9.69 10.36 -0.46
CA LEU A 50 -9.76 10.45 -1.91
C LEU A 50 -10.04 9.09 -2.56
N GLY A 51 -9.33 8.05 -2.12
CA GLY A 51 -9.50 6.68 -2.55
C GLY A 51 -10.90 6.15 -2.30
N ALA A 52 -11.50 6.45 -1.14
CA ALA A 52 -12.86 6.06 -0.82
C ALA A 52 -13.89 6.77 -1.70
N ALA A 53 -13.76 8.10 -1.85
CA ALA A 53 -14.70 8.90 -2.63
C ALA A 53 -14.71 8.55 -4.12
N TRP A 54 -13.55 8.20 -4.68
CA TRP A 54 -13.39 7.92 -6.11
C TRP A 54 -13.22 6.43 -6.42
N ARG A 55 -13.19 5.57 -5.39
CA ARG A 55 -12.95 4.12 -5.49
C ARG A 55 -11.64 3.80 -6.22
N LEU A 56 -10.57 4.53 -5.86
CA LEU A 56 -9.26 4.36 -6.50
C LEU A 56 -8.56 3.10 -5.97
N PRO A 57 -7.81 2.38 -6.81
CA PRO A 57 -7.09 1.18 -6.40
C PRO A 57 -5.79 1.57 -5.69
N LEU A 58 -5.85 1.91 -4.40
CA LEU A 58 -4.64 2.26 -3.65
C LEU A 58 -3.71 1.05 -3.50
N ASN A 59 -2.40 1.27 -3.53
CA ASN A 59 -1.43 0.20 -3.28
C ASN A 59 -1.57 -0.34 -1.84
N GLU A 60 -0.99 -1.52 -1.61
CA GLU A 60 -0.87 -2.09 -0.27
C GLU A 60 0.17 -1.32 0.55
N VAL A 61 -0.25 -0.80 1.71
CA VAL A 61 0.60 -0.06 2.66
C VAL A 61 0.31 -0.54 4.06
N TRP A 62 1.39 -0.74 4.81
CA TRP A 62 1.36 -1.00 6.24
C TRP A 62 1.73 0.27 7.01
N PHE A 63 0.76 0.83 7.72
CA PHE A 63 0.95 1.98 8.59
C PHE A 63 1.45 1.52 9.95
N VAL A 64 2.61 2.03 10.37
CA VAL A 64 3.23 1.70 11.65
C VAL A 64 3.52 2.96 12.46
N PRO A 65 3.52 2.89 13.80
CA PRO A 65 3.96 4.03 14.61
C PRO A 65 5.44 4.34 14.36
N TRP A 66 5.80 5.62 14.28
CA TRP A 66 7.17 6.07 14.01
C TRP A 66 8.20 5.46 14.95
N GLU A 67 7.89 5.39 16.25
CA GLU A 67 8.78 4.86 17.27
C GLU A 67 9.06 3.36 17.13
N ARG A 68 8.23 2.63 16.41
CA ARG A 68 8.38 1.19 16.17
C ARG A 68 8.98 0.88 14.80
N ALA A 69 8.92 1.82 13.87
CA ALA A 69 9.33 1.61 12.48
C ALA A 69 10.77 1.07 12.33
N PRO A 70 11.81 1.58 13.04
CA PRO A 70 13.17 1.06 12.88
C PRO A 70 13.32 -0.41 13.25
N ALA A 71 12.69 -0.86 14.34
CA ALA A 71 12.76 -2.25 14.78
C ALA A 71 12.00 -3.20 13.85
N ILE A 72 10.87 -2.73 13.30
CA ILE A 72 10.08 -3.46 12.30
C ILE A 72 10.90 -3.61 11.02
N GLU A 73 11.48 -2.51 10.52
CA GLU A 73 12.33 -2.50 9.33
C GLU A 73 13.53 -3.44 9.48
N GLU A 74 14.23 -3.39 10.61
CA GLU A 74 15.36 -4.28 10.90
C GLU A 74 14.94 -5.76 10.86
N SER A 75 13.81 -6.09 11.48
CA SER A 75 13.29 -7.46 11.54
C SER A 75 12.91 -7.99 10.16
N LEU A 76 12.20 -7.18 9.35
CA LEU A 76 11.82 -7.54 7.99
C LEU A 76 13.03 -7.67 7.10
N HIS A 77 13.99 -6.75 7.21
CA HIS A 77 15.24 -6.82 6.45
C HIS A 77 16.02 -8.09 6.80
N ALA A 78 16.10 -8.48 8.08
CA ALA A 78 16.78 -9.71 8.50
C ALA A 78 16.13 -10.98 7.91
N ALA A 79 14.81 -11.00 7.75
CA ALA A 79 14.04 -12.16 7.27
C ALA A 79 13.78 -12.17 5.74
N ARG A 80 14.13 -11.10 5.02
CA ARG A 80 13.71 -10.85 3.62
C ARG A 80 13.98 -11.99 2.62
N TRP A 81 15.01 -12.81 2.85
CA TRP A 81 15.38 -13.90 1.93
C TRP A 81 14.55 -15.18 2.11
N THR A 82 13.85 -15.31 3.23
CA THR A 82 13.08 -16.51 3.60
C THR A 82 11.61 -16.23 3.87
N MET A 83 11.20 -14.96 3.79
CA MET A 83 9.86 -14.51 4.12
C MET A 83 8.96 -14.56 2.87
N GLU A 84 7.81 -15.21 3.00
CA GLU A 84 6.72 -15.14 2.02
C GLU A 84 5.74 -14.00 2.39
N ASP A 85 4.86 -13.60 1.46
CA ASP A 85 3.84 -12.56 1.70
C ASP A 85 2.97 -12.83 2.95
N ALA A 86 2.60 -14.09 3.16
CA ALA A 86 1.82 -14.49 4.33
C ALA A 86 2.57 -14.33 5.66
N ASP A 87 3.90 -14.49 5.65
CA ASP A 87 4.73 -14.31 6.84
C ASP A 87 4.88 -12.83 7.20
N ALA A 88 5.06 -11.96 6.20
CA ALA A 88 5.05 -10.52 6.40
C ALA A 88 3.71 -10.04 6.96
N SER A 89 2.60 -10.51 6.38
CA SER A 89 1.26 -10.21 6.86
C SER A 89 1.04 -10.63 8.32
N ARG A 90 1.52 -11.81 8.70
CA ARG A 90 1.43 -12.30 10.10
C ARG A 90 2.28 -11.47 11.04
N PHE A 91 3.49 -11.11 10.62
CA PHE A 91 4.39 -10.28 11.42
C PHE A 91 3.82 -8.88 11.69
N LEU A 92 3.14 -8.30 10.69
CA LEU A 92 2.62 -6.94 10.75
C LEU A 92 1.23 -6.82 11.39
N ALA A 93 0.47 -7.92 11.49
CA ALA A 93 -0.94 -7.92 11.91
C ALA A 93 -1.22 -7.18 13.24
N ASP A 94 -0.36 -7.34 14.24
CA ASP A 94 -0.58 -6.79 15.59
C ASP A 94 0.06 -5.40 15.78
N VAL A 95 0.83 -4.93 14.81
CA VAL A 95 1.74 -3.79 14.98
C VAL A 95 1.47 -2.65 14.01
N SER A 96 0.48 -2.84 13.14
CA SER A 96 0.19 -1.94 12.04
C SER A 96 -1.31 -1.85 11.74
N SER A 97 -1.68 -0.96 10.84
CA SER A 97 -2.94 -1.03 10.10
C SER A 97 -2.66 -1.08 8.63
N ARG A 98 -3.53 -1.76 7.88
CA ARG A 98 -3.31 -2.06 6.48
C ARG A 98 -4.31 -1.36 5.58
N GLN A 99 -3.79 -0.60 4.62
CA GLN A 99 -4.52 -0.19 3.42
C GLN A 99 -4.22 -1.20 2.33
N CYS A 100 -5.23 -1.66 1.60
CA CYS A 100 -5.01 -2.63 0.53
C CYS A 100 -6.14 -2.49 -0.51
N PHE A 101 -5.85 -2.45 -1.80
CA PHE A 101 -6.88 -2.72 -2.82
C PHE A 101 -6.83 -4.18 -3.27
N LEU A 102 -5.63 -4.63 -3.64
CA LEU A 102 -5.27 -6.02 -3.87
C LEU A 102 -4.02 -6.31 -3.05
N THR A 103 -3.86 -7.52 -2.54
CA THR A 103 -2.63 -7.89 -1.83
C THR A 103 -1.49 -8.15 -2.82
N HIS A 104 -0.25 -8.08 -2.32
CA HIS A 104 0.90 -8.56 -3.06
C HIS A 104 0.68 -10.00 -3.56
N GLY A 105 0.27 -10.92 -2.67
CA GLY A 105 -0.02 -12.32 -3.03
C GLY A 105 -1.02 -12.47 -4.18
N GLU A 106 -2.08 -11.67 -4.22
CA GLU A 106 -3.10 -11.72 -5.28
C GLU A 106 -2.57 -11.25 -6.65
N THR A 107 -1.59 -10.35 -6.64
CA THR A 107 -1.16 -9.63 -7.84
C THR A 107 0.17 -10.10 -8.39
N GLN A 108 1.13 -10.37 -7.50
CA GLN A 108 2.53 -10.68 -7.79
C GLN A 108 2.94 -12.08 -7.27
N GLY A 109 2.07 -12.80 -6.56
CA GLY A 109 2.36 -14.14 -6.05
C GLY A 109 3.07 -14.13 -4.69
N ASP A 110 3.55 -15.31 -4.26
CA ASP A 110 3.99 -15.54 -2.87
C ASP A 110 5.39 -15.00 -2.55
N VAL A 111 6.21 -14.77 -3.58
CA VAL A 111 7.58 -14.24 -3.45
C VAL A 111 7.50 -12.76 -3.13
N LEU A 112 7.77 -12.37 -1.89
CA LEU A 112 7.75 -10.98 -1.46
C LEU A 112 8.96 -10.21 -2.00
N GLU A 113 8.78 -9.43 -3.06
CA GLU A 113 9.86 -8.62 -3.67
C GLU A 113 10.13 -7.34 -2.88
N GLY A 114 9.11 -6.86 -2.19
CA GLY A 114 9.13 -5.65 -1.38
C GLY A 114 7.77 -5.37 -0.76
N PHE A 115 7.74 -4.49 0.23
CA PHE A 115 6.53 -3.99 0.87
C PHE A 115 6.71 -2.51 1.17
N VAL A 116 5.60 -1.79 1.30
CA VAL A 116 5.61 -0.37 1.68
C VAL A 116 5.23 -0.25 3.15
N LEU A 117 6.20 0.14 3.98
CA LEU A 117 5.94 0.62 5.34
C LEU A 117 5.84 2.13 5.34
N MET A 118 4.81 2.65 6.01
CA MET A 118 4.66 4.06 6.25
C MET A 118 4.62 4.34 7.75
N ALA A 119 5.71 4.93 8.23
CA ALA A 119 5.85 5.36 9.60
C ALA A 119 5.04 6.65 9.83
N LEU A 120 4.18 6.65 10.84
CA LEU A 120 3.30 7.77 11.17
C LEU A 120 3.76 8.44 12.46
N ASP A 121 3.82 9.78 12.43
CA ASP A 121 3.99 10.60 13.64
C ASP A 121 2.73 10.60 14.52
N SER A 122 1.56 10.34 13.92
CA SER A 122 0.27 10.21 14.61
C SER A 122 -0.04 8.75 14.95
N SER A 123 -1.03 8.55 15.81
CA SER A 123 -1.53 7.22 16.12
C SER A 123 -2.09 6.56 14.85
N VAL A 124 -1.71 5.31 14.61
CA VAL A 124 -2.26 4.51 13.50
C VAL A 124 -3.78 4.36 13.62
N GLN A 125 -4.30 4.36 14.86
CA GLN A 125 -5.72 4.28 15.18
C GLN A 125 -6.52 5.47 14.65
N ASP A 126 -5.89 6.63 14.47
CA ASP A 126 -6.55 7.81 13.88
C ASP A 126 -6.95 7.57 12.42
N LEU A 127 -6.30 6.63 11.72
CA LEU A 127 -6.66 6.23 10.35
C LEU A 127 -7.77 5.18 10.29
N ALA A 128 -8.11 4.51 11.40
CA ALA A 128 -9.03 3.37 11.38
C ALA A 128 -10.42 3.69 10.78
N PRO A 129 -11.05 4.86 11.04
CA PRO A 129 -12.31 5.21 10.38
C PRO A 129 -12.16 5.40 8.87
N LEU A 130 -11.05 5.99 8.43
CA LEU A 130 -10.77 6.25 7.01
C LEU A 130 -10.46 4.96 6.26
N LEU A 131 -9.71 4.04 6.90
CA LEU A 131 -9.49 2.69 6.38
C LEU A 131 -10.80 1.93 6.24
N THR A 132 -11.64 1.93 7.27
CA THR A 132 -12.96 1.28 7.22
C THR A 132 -13.82 1.83 6.08
N ALA A 133 -13.84 3.15 5.91
CA ALA A 133 -14.59 3.80 4.83
C ALA A 133 -14.03 3.44 3.45
N TYR A 134 -12.71 3.44 3.29
CA TYR A 134 -12.04 3.02 2.07
C TYR A 134 -12.37 1.56 1.72
N GLU A 135 -12.14 0.63 2.65
CA GLU A 135 -12.43 -0.80 2.51
C GLU A 135 -13.88 -1.04 2.08
N ALA A 136 -14.85 -0.39 2.75
CA ALA A 136 -16.26 -0.50 2.41
C ALA A 136 -16.56 0.01 0.99
N ALA A 137 -15.90 1.08 0.55
CA ALA A 137 -16.09 1.65 -0.78
C ALA A 137 -15.51 0.78 -1.90
N VAL A 138 -14.36 0.12 -1.66
CA VAL A 138 -13.65 -0.65 -2.69
C VAL A 138 -13.97 -2.14 -2.70
N ALA A 139 -14.42 -2.73 -1.59
CA ALA A 139 -14.69 -4.16 -1.49
C ALA A 139 -15.60 -4.73 -2.61
N PRO A 140 -16.68 -4.04 -3.06
CA PRO A 140 -17.52 -4.55 -4.18
C PRO A 140 -16.81 -4.60 -5.54
N HIS A 141 -15.64 -3.96 -5.64
CA HIS A 141 -14.89 -3.73 -6.87
C HIS A 141 -13.58 -4.52 -6.95
N ARG A 142 -13.20 -5.24 -5.87
CA ARG A 142 -12.10 -6.21 -5.90
C ARG A 142 -12.55 -7.43 -6.70
N ARG A 143 -11.94 -7.68 -7.85
CA ARG A 143 -12.21 -8.82 -8.73
C ARG A 143 -10.95 -9.33 -9.38
#